data_AF-A0A8J8FPL7-F1
#
_entry.id   AF-A0A8J8FPL7-F1
#
_cell.length_a   1.000
_cell.length_b   1.000
_cell.length_c   1.000
_cell.angle_alpha   90.00
_cell.angle_beta   90.00
_cell.angle_gamma   90.00
#
_symmetry.space_group_name_H-M   'P 1'
#
loop_
_entity.id
_entity.type
_entity.pdbx_description
1 polymer ?
#
loop_
_entity_poly.entity_id
_entity_poly.type
_entity_poly.pdbx_seq_one_letter_code
_entity_poly.pdbx_strand_id
1 'polypeptide(L)'
;MNLSNLLFGVYPYIALTTFFVGSLIRFDREQYTWKADSSQIFEKEQLQKGSILFHIGVLALFMGHFAGLVTPHSWFLAMGVSDMMHQIVAISAGAAFGSLCMMGGVILWKRRMYHPRVRANSRF
;
A
#
# COMPACT_ATOMS: atom_id res chain seq x y z
N MET A 1 10.27 -3.48 -29.95
CA MET A 1 9.99 -3.80 -28.54
C MET A 1 8.49 -3.87 -28.36
N ASN A 2 7.93 -5.01 -27.95
CA ASN A 2 6.48 -5.18 -27.81
C ASN A 2 5.99 -4.61 -26.46
N LEU A 3 4.69 -4.29 -26.36
CA LEU A 3 4.08 -3.71 -25.15
C LEU A 3 4.37 -4.54 -23.89
N SER A 4 4.28 -5.87 -23.98
CA SER A 4 4.57 -6.76 -22.84
C SER A 4 6.01 -6.65 -22.35
N ASN A 5 6.97 -6.53 -23.26
CA ASN A 5 8.38 -6.38 -22.88
C ASN A 5 8.62 -5.01 -22.22
N LEU A 6 7.93 -3.97 -22.70
CA LEU A 6 8.01 -2.65 -22.08
C LEU A 6 7.42 -2.66 -20.65
N LEU A 7 6.25 -3.27 -20.45
CA LEU A 7 5.54 -3.26 -19.17
C LEU A 7 6.14 -4.19 -18.10
N PHE A 8 6.61 -5.39 -18.48
CA PHE A 8 7.09 -6.38 -17.51
C PHE A 8 8.61 -6.57 -17.54
N GLY A 9 9.26 -6.22 -18.65
CA GLY A 9 10.71 -6.33 -18.80
C GLY A 9 11.45 -5.05 -18.41
N VAL A 10 10.94 -3.87 -18.79
CA VAL A 10 11.66 -2.59 -18.61
C VAL A 10 11.10 -1.75 -17.45
N TYR A 11 9.78 -1.55 -17.42
CA TYR A 11 9.13 -0.65 -16.47
C TYR A 11 9.41 -0.95 -14.98
N PRO A 12 9.48 -2.22 -14.51
CA PRO A 12 9.79 -2.50 -13.11
C PRO A 12 11.15 -1.94 -12.66
N TYR A 13 12.17 -1.98 -13.54
CA TYR A 13 13.49 -1.44 -13.22
C TYR A 13 13.50 0.09 -13.17
N ILE A 14 12.74 0.74 -14.06
CA ILE A 14 12.58 2.21 -14.01
C ILE A 14 11.89 2.59 -12.71
N ALA A 15 10.77 1.94 -12.37
CA ALA A 15 10.02 2.20 -11.15
C ALA A 15 10.90 2.00 -9.90
N LEU A 16 11.62 0.88 -9.78
CA LEU A 16 12.53 0.62 -8.66
C LEU A 16 13.66 1.65 -8.57
N THR A 17 14.28 2.00 -9.69
CA THR A 17 15.35 3.00 -9.72
C THR A 17 14.83 4.36 -9.24
N THR A 18 13.67 4.80 -9.74
CA THR A 18 13.05 6.05 -9.28
C THR A 18 12.64 6.01 -7.82
N PHE A 19 12.18 4.86 -7.33
CA PHE A 19 11.80 4.67 -5.93
C PHE A 19 13.02 4.81 -5.01
N PHE A 20 14.11 4.10 -5.27
CA PHE A 20 15.30 4.13 -4.41
C PHE A 20 16.05 5.47 -4.49
N VAL A 21 16.35 5.94 -5.70
CA VAL A 21 17.11 7.19 -5.89
C VAL A 21 16.28 8.40 -5.43
N GLY A 22 15.01 8.46 -5.80
CA GLY A 22 14.13 9.55 -5.38
C GLY A 22 13.93 9.59 -3.86
N SER A 23 13.76 8.43 -3.21
CA SER A 23 13.66 8.34 -1.75
C SER A 23 14.97 8.77 -1.08
N LEU A 24 16.12 8.34 -1.59
CA LEU A 24 17.43 8.71 -1.03
C LEU A 24 17.68 10.23 -1.14
N ILE A 25 17.44 10.82 -2.31
CA ILE A 25 17.63 12.26 -2.52
C ILE A 25 16.70 13.07 -1.60
N ARG A 26 15.42 12.69 -1.51
CA ARG A 26 14.45 13.38 -0.65
C ARG A 26 14.82 13.22 0.83
N PHE A 27 15.32 12.06 1.23
CA PHE A 27 15.79 11.83 2.59
C PHE A 27 17.01 12.71 2.91
N ASP A 28 18.01 12.76 2.05
CA ASP A 28 19.25 13.51 2.34
C ASP A 28 19.04 15.04 2.27
N ARG A 29 18.31 15.54 1.27
CA ARG A 29 18.18 16.98 1.01
C ARG A 29 16.93 17.63 1.58
N GLU A 30 15.83 16.89 1.74
CA GLU A 30 14.50 17.48 1.99
C GLU A 30 13.83 16.96 3.28
N GLN A 31 14.57 16.90 4.38
CA GLN A 31 14.07 16.43 5.68
C GLN A 31 12.77 17.13 6.13
N TYR A 32 12.60 18.43 5.86
CA TYR A 32 11.36 19.15 6.24
C TYR A 32 10.10 18.62 5.51
N THR A 33 10.25 18.06 4.31
CA THR A 33 9.13 17.48 3.57
C THR A 33 8.85 16.04 3.98
N TRP A 34 9.72 15.40 4.77
CA TRP A 34 9.59 14.01 5.21
C TRP A 34 8.69 13.89 6.44
N LYS A 35 7.38 13.99 6.24
CA LYS A 35 6.36 13.88 7.29
C LYS A 35 5.08 13.22 6.78
N ALA A 36 4.28 12.68 7.69
CA ALA A 36 3.02 12.01 7.36
C ALA A 36 1.88 12.97 6.96
N ASP A 37 2.07 14.30 7.09
CA ASP A 37 1.07 15.34 6.79
C ASP A 37 -0.33 15.04 7.38
N SER A 38 -0.35 14.80 8.70
CA SER A 38 -1.59 14.47 9.42
C SER A 38 -2.61 15.60 9.32
N SER A 39 -3.82 15.26 8.89
CA SER A 39 -4.96 16.18 8.81
C SER A 39 -5.95 15.99 9.96
N GLN A 40 -5.56 15.28 11.02
CA GLN A 40 -6.42 14.93 12.16
C GLN A 40 -6.97 16.15 12.90
N ILE A 41 -6.22 17.25 12.92
CA ILE A 41 -6.62 18.49 13.59
C ILE A 41 -7.88 19.09 12.94
N PHE A 42 -8.09 18.89 11.64
CA PHE A 42 -9.22 19.47 10.90
C PHE A 42 -10.50 18.63 11.01
N GLU A 43 -10.35 17.31 11.13
CA GLU A 43 -11.44 16.35 11.25
C GLU A 43 -10.86 15.06 11.83
N LYS A 44 -11.35 14.64 13.00
CA LYS A 44 -10.80 13.51 13.77
C LYS A 44 -11.62 12.24 13.62
N GLU A 45 -12.95 12.34 13.57
CA GLU A 45 -13.84 11.20 13.75
C GLU A 45 -13.79 10.24 12.54
N GLN A 46 -13.96 10.78 11.33
CA GLN A 46 -13.86 10.00 10.10
C GLN A 46 -12.42 9.57 9.84
N LEU A 47 -11.44 10.40 10.19
CA LEU A 47 -10.03 10.03 10.08
C LEU A 47 -9.70 8.82 10.95
N GLN A 48 -10.11 8.76 12.21
CA GLN A 48 -9.81 7.63 13.09
C GLN A 48 -10.41 6.33 12.56
N LYS A 49 -11.71 6.35 12.21
CA LYS A 49 -12.41 5.17 11.66
C LYS A 49 -11.78 4.72 10.34
N GLY A 50 -11.58 5.64 9.40
CA GLY A 50 -11.00 5.33 8.09
C GLY A 50 -9.53 4.91 8.15
N SER A 51 -8.73 5.58 8.97
CA SER A 51 -7.29 5.33 9.11
C SER A 51 -7.01 3.97 9.74
N ILE A 52 -7.74 3.58 10.79
CA ILE A 52 -7.55 2.27 11.43
C ILE A 52 -7.89 1.15 10.43
N LEU A 53 -9.05 1.23 9.76
CA LEU A 53 -9.47 0.23 8.77
C LEU A 53 -8.47 0.13 7.61
N PHE A 54 -8.04 1.28 7.08
CA PHE A 54 -7.09 1.34 5.98
C PHE A 54 -5.72 0.76 6.37
N HIS A 55 -5.15 1.18 7.50
CA HIS A 55 -3.80 0.77 7.90
C HIS A 55 -3.74 -0.71 8.31
N ILE A 56 -4.74 -1.22 9.02
CA ILE A 56 -4.81 -2.67 9.33
C ILE A 56 -4.87 -3.46 8.04
N GLY A 57 -5.73 -3.07 7.10
CA GLY A 57 -5.87 -3.74 5.81
C GLY A 57 -4.59 -3.69 4.97
N VAL A 58 -4.02 -2.50 4.77
CA VAL A 58 -2.83 -2.32 3.90
C VAL A 58 -1.58 -2.96 4.48
N LEU A 59 -1.38 -2.94 5.80
CA LEU A 59 -0.23 -3.59 6.43
C LEU A 59 -0.34 -5.12 6.34
N ALA A 60 -1.54 -5.68 6.57
CA ALA A 60 -1.77 -7.11 6.39
C ALA A 60 -1.56 -7.54 4.92
N LEU A 61 -2.06 -6.75 3.97
CA LEU A 61 -1.83 -6.99 2.53
C LEU A 61 -0.36 -6.89 2.17
N PHE A 62 0.37 -5.89 2.66
CA PHE A 62 1.79 -5.72 2.41
C PHE A 62 2.58 -6.94 2.90
N MET A 63 2.32 -7.38 4.13
CA MET A 63 2.97 -8.57 4.69
C MET A 63 2.61 -9.84 3.91
N GLY A 64 1.34 -9.98 3.51
CA GLY A 64 0.88 -11.10 2.68
C GLY A 64 1.55 -11.14 1.31
N HIS A 65 1.66 -10.00 0.62
CA HIS A 65 2.35 -9.92 -0.68
C HIS A 65 3.85 -10.14 -0.54
N PHE A 66 4.47 -9.55 0.49
CA PHE A 66 5.90 -9.71 0.75
C PHE A 66 6.24 -11.17 1.04
N ALA A 67 5.56 -11.78 2.01
CA ALA A 67 5.77 -13.19 2.34
C ALA A 67 5.38 -14.11 1.16
N GLY A 68 4.31 -13.82 0.45
CA GLY A 68 3.83 -14.68 -0.64
C GLY A 68 4.70 -14.64 -1.90
N LEU A 69 5.25 -13.48 -2.27
CA LEU A 69 5.98 -13.29 -3.53
C LEU A 69 7.50 -13.37 -3.38
N VAL A 70 8.05 -12.93 -2.24
CA VAL A 70 9.50 -12.87 -2.03
C VAL A 70 10.04 -14.16 -1.41
N THR A 71 9.22 -14.90 -0.65
CA THR A 71 9.65 -16.15 -0.03
C THR A 71 9.86 -17.24 -1.10
N PRO A 72 11.01 -17.94 -1.09
CA PRO A 72 11.26 -19.02 -2.04
C PRO A 72 10.25 -20.15 -1.92
N HIS A 73 9.87 -20.74 -3.06
CA HIS A 73 8.94 -21.86 -3.13
C HIS A 73 9.35 -23.06 -2.25
N SER A 74 10.66 -23.33 -2.15
CA SER A 74 11.23 -24.40 -1.33
C SER A 74 10.89 -24.27 0.16
N TRP A 75 10.74 -23.04 0.67
CA TRP A 75 10.38 -22.82 2.07
C TRP A 75 8.92 -23.19 2.35
N PHE A 76 8.01 -22.88 1.42
CA PHE A 76 6.61 -23.29 1.53
C PHE A 76 6.46 -24.81 1.54
N LEU A 77 7.16 -25.49 0.63
CA LEU A 77 7.19 -26.95 0.59
C LEU A 77 7.78 -27.55 1.88
N ALA A 78 8.86 -26.97 2.41
CA ALA A 78 9.48 -27.42 3.66
C ALA A 78 8.55 -27.27 4.87
N MET A 79 7.66 -26.27 4.87
CA MET A 79 6.61 -26.09 5.87
C MET A 79 5.37 -26.95 5.61
N GLY A 80 5.35 -27.78 4.56
CA GLY A 80 4.21 -28.61 4.17
C GLY A 80 3.06 -27.83 3.52
N VAL A 81 3.32 -26.60 3.05
CA VAL A 81 2.32 -25.77 2.36
C VAL A 81 2.32 -26.09 0.88
N SER A 82 1.22 -26.67 0.39
CA SER A 82 1.02 -26.89 -1.05
C SER A 82 0.70 -25.58 -1.78
N ASP A 83 0.97 -25.54 -3.09
CA ASP A 83 0.68 -24.36 -3.94
C ASP A 83 -0.79 -23.94 -3.86
N MET A 84 -1.69 -24.93 -3.90
CA MET A 84 -3.12 -24.70 -3.75
C MET A 84 -3.46 -24.10 -2.38
N MET A 85 -2.86 -24.61 -1.31
CA MET A 85 -3.10 -24.07 0.03
C MET A 85 -2.60 -22.63 0.15
N HIS A 86 -1.41 -22.33 -0.38
CA HIS A 86 -0.89 -20.96 -0.42
C HIS A 86 -1.84 -20.03 -1.18
N GLN A 87 -2.33 -20.46 -2.35
CA GLN A 87 -3.26 -19.67 -3.16
C GLN A 87 -4.60 -19.43 -2.45
N ILE A 88 -5.17 -20.43 -1.79
CA ILE A 88 -6.43 -20.29 -1.04
C ILE A 88 -6.26 -19.31 0.13
N VAL A 89 -5.14 -19.38 0.86
CA VAL A 89 -4.83 -18.44 1.93
C VAL A 89 -4.70 -17.03 1.37
N ALA A 90 -3.94 -16.86 0.27
CA ALA A 90 -3.75 -15.56 -0.36
C ALA A 90 -5.09 -14.94 -0.83
N ILE A 91 -5.99 -15.73 -1.43
CA ILE A 91 -7.30 -15.25 -1.89
C ILE A 91 -8.21 -14.91 -0.70
N SER A 92 -8.33 -15.80 0.28
CA SER A 92 -9.27 -15.62 1.41
C SER A 92 -8.83 -14.49 2.34
N ALA A 93 -7.57 -14.50 2.80
CA ALA A 93 -7.01 -13.44 3.62
C ALA A 93 -6.91 -12.12 2.83
N GLY A 94 -6.51 -12.20 1.55
CA GLY A 94 -6.45 -11.04 0.66
C GLY A 94 -7.81 -10.37 0.45
N ALA A 95 -8.89 -11.14 0.27
CA ALA A 95 -10.24 -10.59 0.17
C ALA A 95 -10.69 -9.93 1.47
N ALA A 96 -10.45 -10.58 2.62
CA ALA A 96 -10.80 -10.04 3.93
C ALA A 96 -10.07 -8.71 4.21
N PHE A 97 -8.74 -8.69 4.17
CA PHE A 97 -7.96 -7.48 4.44
C PHE A 97 -8.07 -6.44 3.32
N GLY A 98 -8.27 -6.88 2.08
CA GLY A 98 -8.55 -6.01 0.94
C GLY A 98 -9.86 -5.26 1.07
N SER A 99 -10.92 -5.92 1.53
CA SER A 99 -12.19 -5.24 1.82
C SER A 99 -12.06 -4.21 2.93
N LEU A 100 -11.35 -4.52 4.02
CA LEU A 100 -11.06 -3.57 5.11
C LEU A 100 -10.27 -2.36 4.61
N CYS A 101 -9.21 -2.61 3.83
CA CYS A 101 -8.38 -1.58 3.22
C CYS A 101 -9.23 -0.67 2.31
N MET A 102 -10.06 -1.27 1.44
CA MET A 102 -10.90 -0.54 0.50
C MET A 102 -11.97 0.30 1.22
N MET A 103 -12.63 -0.27 2.24
CA MET A 103 -13.59 0.47 3.07
C MET A 103 -12.93 1.68 3.75
N GLY A 104 -11.77 1.48 4.39
CA GLY A 104 -11.01 2.58 4.99
C GLY A 104 -10.59 3.63 3.96
N GLY A 105 -10.11 3.19 2.81
CA GLY A 105 -9.72 4.04 1.69
C GLY A 105 -10.86 4.89 1.16
N VAL A 106 -12.06 4.32 0.98
CA VAL A 106 -13.26 5.05 0.54
C VAL A 106 -13.68 6.11 1.56
N ILE A 107 -13.64 5.79 2.87
CA ILE A 107 -13.93 6.77 3.93
C ILE A 107 -12.94 7.93 3.88
N LEU A 108 -11.63 7.63 3.78
CA LEU A 108 -10.57 8.64 3.74
C LEU A 108 -10.62 9.48 2.45
N TRP A 109 -10.93 8.86 1.32
CA TRP A 109 -11.09 9.54 0.03
C TRP A 109 -12.29 10.50 0.08
N LYS A 110 -13.46 10.03 0.53
CA LYS A 110 -14.66 10.86 0.71
C LYS A 110 -14.35 12.05 1.64
N ARG A 111 -13.68 11.79 2.76
CA ARG A 111 -13.26 12.84 3.69
C ARG A 111 -12.37 13.88 3.00
N ARG A 112 -11.35 13.46 2.24
CA ARG A 112 -10.41 14.36 1.57
C ARG A 112 -11.09 15.22 0.49
N MET A 113 -12.06 14.66 -0.24
CA MET A 113 -12.73 15.35 -1.34
C MET A 113 -13.87 16.27 -0.90
N TYR A 114 -14.58 15.94 0.18
CA TYR A 114 -15.83 16.64 0.54
C TYR A 114 -15.76 17.42 1.85
N HIS A 115 -14.81 17.15 2.76
CA HIS A 115 -14.74 17.88 4.02
C HIS A 115 -14.07 19.25 3.82
N PRO A 116 -14.75 20.39 4.06
CA PRO A 116 -14.28 21.73 3.65
C PRO A 116 -12.87 22.08 4.16
N ARG A 117 -12.61 21.85 5.45
CA ARG A 117 -11.31 22.16 6.09
C ARG A 117 -10.16 21.27 5.60
N VAL A 118 -10.46 20.01 5.26
CA VAL A 118 -9.44 19.05 4.80
C VAL A 118 -9.12 19.30 3.34
N ARG A 119 -10.14 19.55 2.52
CA ARG A 119 -9.98 19.89 1.11
C ARG A 119 -9.21 21.19 0.92
N ALA A 120 -9.53 22.24 1.69
CA ALA A 120 -8.84 23.53 1.60
C ALA A 120 -7.34 23.45 1.95
N ASN A 121 -6.92 22.49 2.77
CA ASN A 121 -5.52 22.27 3.16
C ASN A 121 -4.86 21.08 2.44
N SER A 122 -5.52 20.52 1.42
CA SER A 122 -4.94 19.44 0.59
C SER A 122 -4.14 20.01 -0.57
N ARG A 123 -3.01 19.37 -0.91
CA ARG A 123 -2.24 19.66 -2.11
C ARG A 123 -2.85 18.87 -3.28
N PHE A 124 -3.03 19.52 -4.43
CA PHE A 124 -3.48 18.92 -5.69
C PHE A 124 -2.30 18.81 -6.65
#